data_AF-A0A1G8N2K5-F1
#
_entry.id   AF-A0A1G8N2K5-F1
#
_cell.length_a   1.000
_cell.length_b   1.000
_cell.length_c   1.000
_cell.angle_alpha   90.00
_cell.angle_beta   90.00
_cell.angle_gamma   90.00
#
_symmetry.space_group_name_H-M   'P 1'
#
loop_
_entity.id
_entity.type
_entity.pdbx_description
1 polymer ?
#
loop_
_entity_poly.entity_id
_entity_poly.type
_entity_poly.pdbx_seq_one_letter_code
_entity_poly.pdbx_strand_id
1 'polypeptide(L)' 'MRRLLRSIAKGEAITQDTSTLENPAILEQLSERI' A
#
# COMPACT_ATOMS: atom_id res chain seq x y z
N MET A 1 4.39 6.52 -2.77
CA MET A 1 2.98 6.16 -2.54
C MET A 1 2.11 5.93 -3.79
N ARG A 2 2.08 6.80 -4.82
CA ARG A 2 1.16 6.63 -5.98
C ARG A 2 1.24 5.25 -6.67
N ARG A 3 2.42 4.62 -6.68
CA ARG A 3 2.64 3.25 -7.15
C ARG A 3 2.02 2.19 -6.22
N LEU A 4 2.23 2.32 -4.92
CA LEU A 4 1.65 1.44 -3.88
C LEU A 4 0.12 1.44 -3.96
N LEU A 5 -0.49 2.63 -4.06
CA LEU A 5 -1.94 2.78 -4.20
C LEU A 5 -2.50 2.07 -5.44
N ARG A 6 -1.74 2.02 -6.54
CA ARG A 6 -2.16 1.27 -7.73
C ARG A 6 -2.09 -0.24 -7.53
N SER A 7 -1.04 -0.74 -6.87
CA SER A 7 -0.95 -2.17 -6.56
C SER A 7 -2.09 -2.60 -5.63
N ILE A 8 -2.40 -1.79 -4.61
CA ILE A 8 -3.56 -2.01 -3.72
C ILE A 8 -4.86 -2.07 -4.53
N ALA A 9 -5.13 -1.07 -5.38
CA ALA A 9 -6.36 -1.01 -6.18
C ALA A 9 -6.49 -2.18 -7.19
N LYS A 10 -5.39 -2.86 -7.52
CA LYS A 10 -5.38 -4.04 -8.40
C LYS A 10 -5.36 -5.37 -7.65
N GLY A 11 -5.29 -5.36 -6.31
CA GLY A 11 -5.10 -6.57 -5.50
C GLY A 11 -3.71 -7.22 -5.70
N GLU A 12 -2.72 -6.47 -6.16
CA GLU A 12 -1.35 -6.96 -6.35
C GLU A 12 -0.57 -6.91 -5.04
N ALA A 13 0.25 -7.93 -4.78
CA ALA A 13 1.14 -7.94 -3.62
C ALA A 13 2.15 -6.77 -3.68
N ILE A 14 2.29 -6.05 -2.57
CA ILE A 14 3.29 -4.99 -2.43
C ILE A 14 4.65 -5.63 -2.14
N THR A 15 5.54 -5.64 -3.12
CA THR A 15 6.90 -6.20 -2.99
C THR A 15 7.97 -5.13 -2.75
N GLN A 16 7.55 -3.88 -2.63
CA GLN A 16 8.45 -2.73 -2.53
C GLN A 16 8.79 -2.43 -1.08
N ASP A 17 10.01 -1.93 -0.85
CA ASP A 17 10.39 -1.43 0.46
C ASP A 17 9.53 -0.22 0.84
N THR A 18 8.93 -0.32 2.03
CA THR A 18 8.06 0.67 2.64
C THR A 18 8.64 1.23 3.94
N SER A 19 9.90 0.90 4.26
CA SER A 19 10.61 1.33 5.48
C SER A 19 10.68 2.85 5.68
N THR A 20 10.49 3.64 4.62
CA THR A 20 10.47 5.11 4.65
C THR A 20 9.08 5.70 4.89
N LEU A 21 8.03 4.87 5.00
CA LEU A 21 6.70 5.33 5.37
C LEU A 21 6.64 5.54 6.88
N GLU A 22 6.30 6.75 7.31
CA GLU A 22 6.09 7.06 8.73
C GLU A 22 4.92 6.24 9.33
N ASN A 23 3.96 5.85 8.51
CA ASN A 23 2.85 5.00 8.90
C ASN A 23 2.62 3.88 7.88
N PRO A 24 3.30 2.73 8.00
CA PRO A 24 3.13 1.61 7.07
C PRO A 24 1.75 0.94 7.16
N ALA A 25 1.06 1.02 8.32
CA ALA A 25 -0.27 0.45 8.51
C ALA A 25 -1.36 1.10 7.64
N ILE A 26 -1.10 2.30 7.10
CA ILE A 26 -2.01 2.98 6.18
C ILE A 26 -2.29 2.14 4.92
N LEU A 27 -1.35 1.29 4.50
CA LEU A 27 -1.50 0.47 3.30
C LEU A 27 -2.56 -0.62 3.50
N GLU A 28 -2.62 -1.20 4.69
CA GLU A 28 -3.60 -2.22 5.06
C GLU A 28 -4.99 -1.59 5.18
N GLN A 29 -5.11 -0.46 5.90
CA GLN A 29 -6.37 0.28 6.04
C GLN A 29 -6.97 0.72 4.69
N LEU A 30 -6.11 1.12 3.74
CA LEU A 30 -6.56 1.49 2.41
C LEU A 30 -6.94 0.26 1.57
N SER A 31 -6.30 -0.89 1.80
CA SER A 31 -6.66 -2.13 1.12
C SER A 31 -8.01 -2.69 1.59
N GLU A 32 -8.42 -2.44 2.83
CA GLU A 32 -9.72 -2.87 3.36
C GLU A 32 -10.89 -1.97 2.89
N ARG A 33 -10.59 -0.73 2.48
CA ARG A 33 -11.59 0.30 2.16
C ARG A 33 -11.92 0.43 0.67
N ILE A 34 -11.25 -0.33 -0.19
CA ILE A 34 -11.41 -0.31 -1.65
C ILE A 34 -11.96 -1.67 -2.09
#